data_AF-A0A5J5GGL2-F1
#
_entry.id   AF-A0A5J5GGL2-F1
#
_cell.length_a   1.000
_cell.length_b   1.000
_cell.length_c   1.000
_cell.angle_alpha   90.00
_cell.angle_beta   90.00
_cell.angle_gamma   90.00
#
_symmetry.space_group_name_H-M   'P 1'
#
loop_
_entity.id
_entity.type
_entity.pdbx_description
1 polymer ?
#
loop_
_entity_poly.entity_id
_entity_poly.type
_entity_poly.pdbx_seq_one_letter_code
_entity_poly.pdbx_strand_id
1 'polypeptide(L)'
;MIKKGLNELRKYIDDLGIKLEDTPQGWCPGDSREEGWSKQREIYGFDSRETWSLDYTFKLWLYERLRMYDEVNVIDTGFHKFDYKGKLITFQECIDRMIEGLRLDLTLGDFSEERKIKEIDEKIEDVMPIFCLCHKCLWW
;
A
#
# COMPACT_ATOMS: atom_id res chain seq x y z
N MET A 1 -4.26 -26.38 -18.19
CA MET A 1 -4.51 -25.30 -17.21
C MET A 1 -3.36 -24.33 -17.32
N ILE A 2 -3.61 -23.12 -17.82
CA ILE A 2 -2.59 -22.08 -17.89
C ILE A 2 -2.31 -21.67 -16.45
N LYS A 3 -1.07 -21.85 -15.97
CA LYS A 3 -0.60 -21.20 -14.74
C LYS A 3 -0.78 -19.69 -14.97
N LYS A 4 -1.82 -19.08 -14.39
CA LYS A 4 -1.86 -17.61 -14.27
C LYS A 4 -0.56 -17.23 -13.56
N GLY A 5 0.37 -16.62 -14.31
CA GLY A 5 1.64 -16.17 -13.76
C GLY A 5 1.37 -15.17 -12.64
N LEU A 6 2.29 -15.08 -11.68
CA LEU A 6 2.24 -14.16 -10.55
C LEU A 6 1.84 -12.71 -10.92
N ASN A 7 2.03 -12.28 -12.17
CA ASN A 7 1.65 -10.97 -12.70
C ASN A 7 0.17 -10.59 -12.51
N GLU A 8 -0.77 -11.53 -12.41
CA GLU A 8 -2.17 -11.14 -12.16
C GLU A 8 -2.49 -10.90 -10.67
N LEU A 9 -1.61 -11.30 -9.75
CA LEU A 9 -1.87 -11.23 -8.31
C LEU A 9 -1.54 -9.87 -7.69
N ARG A 10 -0.84 -8.98 -8.42
CA ARG A 10 -0.29 -7.73 -7.86
C ARG A 10 -0.57 -6.51 -8.75
N LYS A 11 -1.72 -6.51 -9.43
CA LYS A 11 -2.11 -5.49 -10.42
C LYS A 11 -1.74 -4.06 -9.98
N TYR A 12 -2.18 -3.63 -8.80
CA TYR A 12 -1.99 -2.25 -8.34
C TYR A 12 -0.52 -1.91 -8.06
N ILE A 13 0.28 -2.88 -7.60
CA ILE A 13 1.71 -2.68 -7.35
C ILE A 13 2.49 -2.68 -8.68
N ASP A 14 2.13 -3.56 -9.60
CA ASP A 14 2.72 -3.60 -10.94
C ASP A 14 2.40 -2.31 -11.73
N ASP A 15 1.20 -1.72 -11.56
CA ASP A 15 0.80 -0.42 -12.13
C ASP A 15 1.67 0.75 -11.62
N LEU A 16 2.33 0.62 -10.46
CA LEU A 16 3.33 1.58 -9.95
C LEU A 16 4.71 1.43 -10.59
N GLY A 17 4.94 0.34 -11.34
CA GLY A 17 6.26 0.00 -11.88
C GLY A 17 7.21 -0.67 -10.87
N ILE A 18 6.70 -1.10 -9.71
CA ILE A 18 7.50 -1.80 -8.69
C ILE A 18 7.65 -3.26 -9.11
N LYS A 19 8.89 -3.71 -9.32
CA LYS A 19 9.14 -5.08 -9.78
C LYS A 19 9.00 -6.09 -8.64
N LEU A 20 8.77 -7.35 -9.01
CA LEU A 20 8.70 -8.44 -8.02
C LEU A 20 9.97 -8.56 -7.17
N GLU A 21 11.13 -8.45 -7.79
CA GLU A 21 12.44 -8.49 -7.11
C GLU A 21 12.64 -7.38 -6.07
N ASP A 22 11.91 -6.26 -6.19
CA ASP A 22 11.95 -5.12 -5.28
C ASP A 22 10.93 -5.26 -4.11
N THR A 23 10.08 -6.30 -4.15
CA THR A 23 9.13 -6.61 -3.07
C THR A 23 9.65 -7.72 -2.16
N PRO A 24 9.21 -7.80 -0.89
CA PRO A 24 9.63 -8.85 0.03
C PRO A 24 9.48 -10.27 -0.54
N GLN A 25 8.40 -10.54 -1.29
CA GLN A 25 8.10 -11.86 -1.81
C GLN A 25 9.04 -12.30 -2.95
N GLY A 26 9.61 -11.35 -3.69
CA GLY A 26 10.54 -11.63 -4.79
C GLY A 26 12.01 -11.40 -4.46
N TRP A 27 12.31 -10.93 -3.25
CA TRP A 27 13.67 -10.63 -2.84
C TRP A 27 14.57 -11.89 -2.76
N CYS A 28 15.79 -11.75 -3.30
CA CYS A 28 16.90 -12.72 -3.31
C CYS A 28 16.53 -14.14 -3.79
N PRO A 29 16.29 -14.32 -5.09
CA PRO A 29 16.14 -15.64 -5.67
C PRO A 29 17.43 -16.46 -5.50
N GLY A 30 17.29 -17.74 -5.17
CA GLY A 30 18.38 -18.69 -4.91
C GLY A 30 18.93 -18.66 -3.48
N ASP A 31 18.30 -17.94 -2.55
CA ASP A 31 18.71 -17.95 -1.15
C ASP A 31 18.46 -19.33 -0.51
N SER A 32 19.40 -19.76 0.34
CA SER A 32 19.27 -21.00 1.14
C SER A 32 17.98 -21.11 1.97
N ARG A 33 17.32 -19.98 2.24
CA ARG A 33 16.10 -19.88 3.05
C ARG A 33 14.81 -20.05 2.24
N GLU A 34 14.87 -20.19 0.91
CA GLU A 34 13.69 -20.28 0.03
C GLU A 34 12.70 -21.39 0.43
N GLU A 35 13.21 -22.57 0.80
CA GLU A 35 12.35 -23.67 1.26
C GLU A 35 11.62 -23.31 2.56
N GLY A 36 12.31 -22.62 3.47
CA GLY A 36 11.72 -22.11 4.71
C GLY A 36 10.65 -21.06 4.44
N TRP A 37 10.90 -20.13 3.52
CA TRP A 37 9.91 -19.14 3.11
C TRP A 37 8.69 -19.76 2.44
N SER A 38 8.88 -20.80 1.63
CA SER A 38 7.76 -21.53 1.02
C SER A 38 6.86 -22.17 2.08
N LYS A 39 7.44 -22.83 3.08
CA LYS A 39 6.69 -23.42 4.21
C LYS A 39 5.96 -22.35 5.02
N GLN A 40 6.58 -21.19 5.25
CA GLN A 40 5.94 -20.07 5.94
C GLN A 40 4.71 -19.56 5.17
N ARG A 41 4.78 -19.40 3.84
CA ARG A 41 3.62 -19.00 3.04
C ARG A 41 2.48 -20.01 3.08
N GLU A 42 2.77 -21.30 3.13
CA GLU A 42 1.74 -22.34 3.29
C GLU A 42 1.05 -22.28 4.65
N ILE A 43 1.78 -21.94 5.72
CA ILE A 43 1.26 -21.91 7.10
C ILE A 43 0.56 -20.58 7.41
N TYR A 44 1.16 -19.46 7.01
CA TYR A 44 0.76 -18.11 7.44
C TYR A 44 0.15 -17.26 6.32
N GLY A 45 0.31 -17.65 5.05
CA GLY A 45 -0.05 -16.83 3.89
C GLY A 45 1.01 -15.77 3.51
N PHE A 46 2.04 -15.59 4.32
CA PHE A 46 3.20 -14.71 4.11
C PHE A 46 4.47 -15.38 4.65
N ASP A 47 5.64 -14.81 4.37
CA ASP A 47 6.92 -15.29 4.92
C ASP A 47 7.70 -14.20 5.64
N SER A 48 8.77 -14.61 6.33
CA SER A 48 9.56 -13.72 7.17
C SER A 48 10.16 -12.51 6.46
N ARG A 49 10.30 -12.52 5.12
CA ARG A 49 10.81 -11.34 4.39
C ARG A 49 9.88 -10.14 4.53
N GLU A 50 8.58 -10.39 4.66
CA GLU A 50 7.54 -9.37 4.90
C GLU A 50 7.71 -8.65 6.25
N THR A 51 8.55 -9.18 7.14
CA THR A 51 8.86 -8.56 8.43
C THR A 51 10.23 -7.89 8.49
N TRP A 52 11.04 -7.95 7.42
CA TRP A 52 12.37 -7.32 7.40
C TRP A 52 12.31 -5.81 7.22
N SER A 53 11.28 -5.34 6.51
CA SER A 53 10.80 -3.95 6.52
C SER A 53 9.27 -4.02 6.56
N LEU A 54 8.76 -4.15 7.79
CA LEU A 54 7.33 -4.31 8.04
C LEU A 54 6.56 -3.05 7.65
N ASP A 55 7.18 -1.88 7.77
CA ASP A 55 6.62 -0.60 7.35
C ASP A 55 6.42 -0.53 5.82
N TYR A 56 7.42 -0.90 5.02
CA TYR A 56 7.30 -0.96 3.56
C TYR A 56 6.26 -2.00 3.13
N THR A 57 6.30 -3.18 3.74
CA THR A 57 5.32 -4.25 3.48
C THR A 57 3.89 -3.77 3.78
N PHE A 58 3.69 -3.11 4.91
CA PHE A 58 2.39 -2.55 5.29
C PHE A 58 1.91 -1.50 4.27
N LYS A 59 2.80 -0.63 3.78
CA LYS A 59 2.45 0.38 2.75
C LYS A 59 2.03 -0.26 1.43
N LEU A 60 2.75 -1.29 0.96
CA LEU A 60 2.36 -2.06 -0.22
C LEU A 60 0.96 -2.65 -0.05
N TRP A 61 0.72 -3.32 1.08
CA TRP A 61 -0.56 -3.95 1.40
C TRP A 61 -1.71 -2.96 1.54
N LEU A 62 -1.47 -1.82 2.18
CA LEU A 62 -2.47 -0.79 2.37
C LEU A 62 -2.82 -0.13 1.02
N TYR A 63 -1.82 0.15 0.19
CA TYR A 63 -2.01 0.75 -1.13
C TYR A 63 -2.91 -0.11 -2.01
N GLU A 64 -2.57 -1.39 -2.20
CA GLU A 64 -3.34 -2.28 -3.09
C GLU A 64 -4.79 -2.47 -2.59
N ARG A 65 -5.00 -2.53 -1.27
CA ARG A 65 -6.34 -2.69 -0.67
C ARG A 65 -7.16 -1.42 -0.79
N LEU A 66 -6.56 -0.24 -0.59
CA LEU A 66 -7.25 1.04 -0.78
C LEU A 66 -7.61 1.26 -2.26
N ARG A 67 -6.71 0.91 -3.20
CA ARG A 67 -7.01 0.96 -4.63
C ARG A 67 -8.18 0.07 -5.00
N MET A 68 -8.19 -1.17 -4.52
CA MET A 68 -9.31 -2.07 -4.76
C MET A 68 -10.60 -1.58 -4.09
N TYR A 69 -10.51 -1.13 -2.84
CA TYR A 69 -11.63 -0.55 -2.10
C TYR A 69 -12.30 0.55 -2.92
N ASP A 70 -11.51 1.52 -3.37
CA ASP A 70 -11.99 2.68 -4.13
C ASP A 70 -12.72 2.27 -5.42
N GLU A 71 -12.22 1.25 -6.10
CA GLU A 71 -12.80 0.75 -7.34
C GLU A 71 -14.10 -0.06 -7.16
N VAL A 72 -14.26 -0.77 -6.03
CA VAL A 72 -15.32 -1.79 -5.90
C VAL A 72 -16.35 -1.53 -4.79
N ASN A 73 -16.10 -0.57 -3.90
CA ASN A 73 -17.07 -0.25 -2.85
C ASN A 73 -18.38 0.28 -3.44
N VAL A 74 -19.48 0.14 -2.70
CA VAL A 74 -20.84 0.51 -3.15
C VAL A 74 -21.48 1.61 -2.29
N ILE A 75 -20.68 2.26 -1.45
CA ILE A 75 -21.16 3.25 -0.48
C ILE A 75 -20.94 4.68 -0.99
N ASP A 76 -21.74 5.63 -0.50
CA ASP A 76 -21.52 7.06 -0.77
C ASP A 76 -20.40 7.60 0.13
N THR A 77 -19.17 7.55 -0.38
CA THR A 77 -17.97 8.10 0.27
C THR A 77 -17.94 9.64 0.29
N GLY A 78 -18.86 10.32 -0.41
CA GLY A 78 -19.03 11.77 -0.37
C GLY A 78 -19.87 12.25 0.83
N PHE A 79 -20.65 11.35 1.44
CA PHE A 79 -21.57 11.69 2.53
C PHE A 79 -20.86 11.96 3.86
N HIS A 80 -20.05 11.00 4.33
CA HIS A 80 -19.33 11.12 5.59
C HIS A 80 -18.17 12.11 5.48
N LYS A 81 -17.99 12.94 6.52
CA LYS A 81 -16.95 13.96 6.58
C LYS A 81 -16.21 13.95 7.91
N PHE A 82 -14.96 14.35 7.87
CA PHE A 82 -14.04 14.36 8.99
C PHE A 82 -13.34 15.73 9.10
N ASP A 83 -13.09 16.19 10.33
CA ASP A 83 -12.19 17.32 10.55
C ASP A 83 -10.75 16.83 10.50
N TYR A 84 -9.97 17.37 9.58
CA TYR A 84 -8.55 17.10 9.47
C TYR A 84 -7.78 18.40 9.25
N LYS A 85 -6.89 18.74 10.18
CA LYS A 85 -6.10 19.98 10.18
C LYS A 85 -6.98 21.24 9.99
N GLY A 86 -8.16 21.27 10.63
CA GLY A 86 -9.09 22.40 10.58
C GLY A 86 -9.86 22.53 9.26
N LYS A 87 -9.83 21.50 8.41
CA LYS A 87 -10.62 21.41 7.18
C LYS A 87 -11.56 20.22 7.26
N LEU A 88 -12.80 20.44 6.84
CA LEU A 88 -13.77 19.36 6.69
C LEU A 88 -13.53 18.66 5.35
N ILE A 89 -13.14 17.39 5.40
CA ILE A 89 -12.85 16.56 4.23
C ILE A 89 -13.80 15.36 4.19
N THR A 90 -14.22 14.96 2.99
CA THR A 90 -15.06 13.78 2.75
C THR A 90 -14.29 12.48 2.97
N PHE A 91 -15.00 11.37 3.13
CA PHE A 91 -14.37 10.06 3.19
C PHE A 91 -13.64 9.71 1.89
N GLN A 92 -14.18 10.12 0.73
CA GLN A 92 -13.47 9.98 -0.55
C GLN A 92 -12.15 10.74 -0.56
N GLU A 93 -12.14 12.00 -0.09
CA GLU A 93 -10.89 12.77 0.01
C GLU A 93 -9.87 12.13 0.96
N CYS A 94 -10.30 11.42 2.00
CA CYS A 94 -9.41 10.63 2.83
C CYS A 94 -8.75 9.50 2.03
N ILE A 95 -9.56 8.74 1.27
CA ILE A 95 -9.08 7.62 0.43
C ILE A 95 -8.10 8.11 -0.62
N ASP A 96 -8.46 9.15 -1.38
CA ASP A 96 -7.64 9.73 -2.45
C ASP A 96 -6.28 10.21 -1.92
N ARG A 97 -6.28 10.89 -0.77
CA ARG A 97 -5.05 11.39 -0.15
C ARG A 97 -4.15 10.28 0.36
N MET A 98 -4.72 9.24 0.97
CA MET A 98 -3.94 8.07 1.39
C MET A 98 -3.32 7.35 0.19
N ILE A 99 -4.09 7.13 -0.88
CA ILE A 99 -3.61 6.50 -2.12
C ILE A 99 -2.47 7.32 -2.73
N GLU A 100 -2.62 8.64 -2.82
CA GLU A 100 -1.57 9.51 -3.39
C GLU A 100 -0.31 9.56 -2.51
N GLY A 101 -0.47 9.70 -1.20
CA GLY A 101 0.67 9.69 -0.27
C GLY A 101 1.44 8.37 -0.32
N LEU A 102 0.74 7.23 -0.33
CA LEU A 102 1.34 5.91 -0.50
C LEU A 102 2.01 5.75 -1.86
N ARG A 103 1.39 6.23 -2.94
CA ARG A 103 2.00 6.21 -4.28
C ARG A 103 3.33 6.96 -4.29
N LEU A 104 3.36 8.16 -3.72
CA LEU A 104 4.57 8.99 -3.64
C LEU A 104 5.65 8.26 -2.81
N ASP A 105 5.29 7.74 -1.64
CA ASP A 105 6.24 7.06 -0.76
C ASP A 105 6.76 5.73 -1.34
N LEU A 106 5.95 5.01 -2.11
CA LEU A 106 6.37 3.74 -2.71
C LEU A 106 7.20 3.92 -3.98
N THR A 107 7.14 5.08 -4.64
CA THR A 107 7.78 5.30 -5.95
C THR A 107 8.94 6.30 -5.92
N LEU A 108 8.99 7.21 -4.96
CA LEU A 108 10.10 8.14 -4.81
C LEU A 108 11.22 7.46 -4.01
N GLY A 109 12.46 7.51 -4.52
CA GLY A 109 13.61 7.02 -3.75
C GLY A 109 13.85 7.84 -2.49
N ASP A 110 14.30 7.20 -1.41
CA ASP A 110 14.47 7.81 -0.07
C ASP A 110 15.27 9.12 -0.06
N PHE A 111 16.22 9.25 -0.99
CA PHE A 111 17.10 10.41 -1.11
C PHE A 111 16.76 11.34 -2.29
N SER A 112 15.60 11.16 -2.91
CA SER A 112 15.15 12.01 -4.02
C SER A 112 14.93 13.46 -3.56
N GLU A 113 15.25 14.43 -4.42
CA GLU A 113 15.03 15.85 -4.10
C GLU A 113 13.53 16.16 -4.04
N GLU A 114 12.72 15.40 -4.78
CA GLU A 114 11.26 15.45 -4.78
C GLU A 114 10.70 15.21 -3.37
N ARG A 115 11.22 14.22 -2.62
CA ARG A 115 10.81 13.99 -1.22
C ARG A 115 11.08 15.19 -0.31
N LYS A 116 12.05 16.03 -0.63
CA LYS A 116 12.36 17.24 0.16
C LYS A 116 11.40 18.40 -0.13
N ILE A 117 10.56 18.27 -1.17
CA ILE A 117 9.51 19.24 -1.43
C ILE A 117 8.46 19.09 -0.33
N LYS A 118 8.29 20.14 0.47
CA LYS A 118 7.40 20.15 1.65
C LYS A 118 6.00 19.62 1.37
N GLU A 119 5.39 19.95 0.23
CA GLU A 119 4.05 19.45 -0.12
C GLU A 119 4.02 17.93 -0.35
N ILE A 120 5.10 17.35 -0.90
CA ILE A 120 5.22 15.90 -1.11
C ILE A 120 5.42 15.20 0.23
N ASP A 121 6.33 15.73 1.06
CA ASP A 121 6.57 15.23 2.42
C ASP A 121 5.27 15.23 3.24
N GLU A 122 4.51 16.33 3.22
CA GLU A 122 3.21 16.43 3.90
C GLU A 122 2.19 15.41 3.37
N LYS A 123 2.15 15.14 2.05
CA LYS A 123 1.25 14.11 1.49
C LYS A 123 1.60 12.71 1.97
N ILE A 124 2.90 12.40 2.09
CA ILE A 124 3.38 11.10 2.58
C ILE A 124 3.07 10.94 4.07
N GLU A 125 3.41 11.94 4.88
CA GLU A 125 3.21 11.92 6.33
C GLU A 125 1.71 11.91 6.74
N ASP A 126 0.83 12.44 5.89
CA ASP A 126 -0.60 12.50 6.16
C ASP A 126 -1.32 11.14 6.03
N VAL A 127 -0.70 10.13 5.42
CA VAL A 127 -1.31 8.81 5.18
C VAL A 127 -1.80 8.17 6.49
N MET A 128 -0.92 8.03 7.48
CA MET A 128 -1.26 7.32 8.73
C MET A 128 -2.26 8.10 9.60
N PRO A 129 -2.13 9.42 9.80
CA PRO A 129 -3.15 10.22 10.46
C PRO A 129 -4.54 10.13 9.80
N ILE A 130 -4.60 10.18 8.47
CA ILE A 130 -5.86 10.06 7.73
C ILE A 130 -6.43 8.63 7.85
N PHE A 131 -5.58 7.60 7.79
CA PHE A 131 -6.00 6.24 8.05
C PHE A 131 -6.63 6.10 9.44
N CYS A 132 -5.95 6.57 10.49
CA CYS A 132 -6.50 6.58 11.86
C CYS A 132 -7.80 7.38 11.98
N LEU A 133 -8.00 8.41 11.16
CA LEU A 133 -9.22 9.21 11.15
C LEU A 133 -10.43 8.44 10.59
N CYS A 134 -10.22 7.68 9.51
CA CYS A 134 -11.31 7.09 8.73
C CYS A 134 -11.37 5.55 8.72
N HIS A 135 -10.43 4.84 9.36
CA HIS A 135 -10.33 3.37 9.22
C HIS A 135 -11.60 2.62 9.64
N LYS A 136 -12.41 3.18 10.55
CA LYS A 136 -13.69 2.59 10.97
C LYS A 136 -14.79 2.70 9.90
N CYS A 137 -14.56 3.45 8.84
CA CYS A 137 -15.46 3.61 7.70
C CYS A 137 -15.03 2.77 6.49
N LEU A 138 -13.89 2.07 6.56
CA LEU A 138 -13.42 1.18 5.49
C LEU A 138 -14.15 -0.17 5.50
N TRP A 139 -15.48 -0.15 5.33
CA TRP A 139 -16.34 -1.32 5.15
C TRP A 139 -17.54 -0.96 4.26
N TRP A 140 -18.05 -1.93 3.50
CA TRP A 140 -19.25 -1.79 2.65
C TRP A 140 -20.07 -3.07 2.63
#